data_AF-A0A356FAF7-F1
#
_entry.id   AF-A0A356FAF7-F1
#
_cell.length_a   1.000
_cell.length_b   1.000
_cell.length_c   1.000
_cell.angle_alpha   90.00
_cell.angle_beta   90.00
_cell.angle_gamma   90.00
#
_symmetry.space_group_name_H-M   'P 1'
#
loop_
_entity.id
_entity.type
_entity.pdbx_description
1 polymer ?
#
loop_
_entity_poly.entity_id
_entity_poly.type
_entity_poly.pdbx_seq_one_letter_code
_entity_poly.pdbx_strand_id
1 'polypeptide(L)'
;MNDKRETVDYIDHDQYYIRRKVLKLFGGSFHIYDSEDNLVLFSSQKAFKLKEDIRVFSDESMSSERLVVKARKVIDFSGAYDVVDSESGEKLGAFRRKGLKSILKDTWELLDNNDNPVGKLQEDSGCMALVRRFGGGLGAMIPQSFFLEIDGKRAVSYSQQFNPFVFKMDVNLEKGAREFLDPRLALAGAILLVVVEGRQG
;
A
#
# COMPACT_ATOMS: atom_id res chain seq x y z
N MET A 1 -9.40 -13.02 38.12
CA MET A 1 -9.35 -11.65 37.58
C MET A 1 -8.78 -11.77 36.18
N ASN A 2 -9.65 -11.73 35.16
CA ASN A 2 -9.21 -11.78 33.77
C ASN A 2 -8.68 -10.41 33.40
N ASP A 3 -7.36 -10.33 33.27
CA ASP A 3 -6.68 -9.23 32.60
C ASP A 3 -7.07 -9.31 31.11
N LYS A 4 -8.08 -8.52 30.72
CA LYS A 4 -8.36 -8.25 29.30
C LYS A 4 -7.18 -7.42 28.83
N ARG A 5 -6.14 -8.07 28.31
CA ARG A 5 -5.16 -7.39 27.47
C ARG A 5 -5.96 -6.68 26.39
N GLU A 6 -5.92 -5.35 26.40
CA GLU A 6 -6.42 -4.56 25.27
C GLU A 6 -5.71 -5.13 24.05
N THR A 7 -6.48 -5.72 23.14
CA THR A 7 -5.90 -6.21 21.90
C THR A 7 -5.65 -4.96 21.10
N VAL A 8 -4.40 -4.50 21.05
CA VAL A 8 -3.99 -3.39 20.20
C VAL A 8 -4.41 -3.76 18.78
N ASP A 9 -5.26 -2.92 18.16
CA ASP A 9 -5.75 -3.19 16.82
C ASP A 9 -4.64 -2.90 15.80
N TYR A 10 -4.63 -3.58 14.66
CA TYR A 10 -3.59 -3.43 13.64
C TYR A 10 -3.50 -1.99 13.09
N ILE A 11 -4.55 -1.18 13.31
CA ILE A 11 -4.62 0.21 12.90
C ILE A 11 -4.04 1.17 13.93
N ASP A 12 -3.78 0.77 15.18
CA ASP A 12 -3.41 1.66 16.30
C ASP A 12 -1.97 2.17 16.28
N HIS A 13 -1.29 2.05 15.14
CA HIS A 13 0.09 2.50 14.97
C HIS A 13 0.17 3.62 13.93
N ASP A 14 1.17 4.49 14.07
CA ASP A 14 1.46 5.54 13.08
C ASP A 14 2.65 5.16 12.18
N GLN A 15 3.35 4.08 12.52
CA GLN A 15 4.52 3.61 11.80
C GLN A 15 4.39 2.12 11.53
N TYR A 16 4.62 1.77 10.28
CA TYR A 16 4.64 0.40 9.80
C TYR A 16 5.79 0.20 8.84
N TYR A 17 6.13 -1.05 8.56
CA TYR A 17 6.87 -1.39 7.37
C TYR A 17 6.30 -2.63 6.68
N ILE A 18 6.24 -2.57 5.35
CA ILE A 18 5.87 -3.70 4.51
C ILE A 18 7.14 -4.37 3.98
N ARG A 19 7.25 -5.68 4.21
CA ARG A 19 8.31 -6.54 3.71
C ARG A 19 7.75 -7.51 2.70
N ARG A 20 8.23 -7.44 1.45
CA ARG A 20 7.89 -8.42 0.42
C ARG A 20 8.80 -9.64 0.57
N LYS A 21 8.22 -10.84 0.61
CA LYS A 21 8.95 -12.11 0.49
C LYS A 21 8.63 -12.72 -0.87
N VAL A 22 9.63 -12.82 -1.74
CA VAL A 22 9.48 -13.49 -3.04
C VAL A 22 9.98 -14.93 -2.89
N LEU A 23 9.10 -15.87 -2.57
CA LEU A 23 9.44 -17.30 -2.61
C LEU A 23 9.24 -17.79 -4.05
N LYS A 24 10.36 -18.07 -4.74
CA LYS A 24 10.42 -18.44 -6.17
C LYS A 24 9.50 -19.61 -6.60
N LEU A 25 9.02 -20.42 -5.65
CA LEU A 25 8.20 -21.62 -5.90
C LEU A 25 6.72 -21.51 -5.52
N PHE A 26 6.34 -20.59 -4.61
CA PHE A 26 4.98 -20.52 -4.04
C PHE A 26 4.24 -19.22 -4.37
N GLY A 27 4.91 -18.32 -5.08
CA GLY A 27 4.48 -16.96 -5.28
C GLY A 27 4.90 -16.02 -4.14
N GLY A 28 4.86 -14.72 -4.40
CA GLY A 28 5.20 -13.68 -3.44
C GLY A 28 4.20 -13.55 -2.29
N SER A 29 4.67 -13.06 -1.17
CA SER A 29 3.83 -12.60 -0.08
C SER A 29 4.32 -11.23 0.35
N PHE A 30 3.52 -10.53 1.14
CA PHE A 30 4.04 -9.45 1.96
C PHE A 30 3.57 -9.61 3.39
N HIS A 31 4.38 -9.07 4.29
CA HIS A 31 4.15 -8.98 5.71
C HIS A 31 4.21 -7.50 6.07
N ILE A 32 3.28 -7.04 6.89
CA ILE A 32 3.27 -5.68 7.41
C ILE A 32 3.47 -5.79 8.91
N TYR A 33 4.43 -5.03 9.40
CA TYR A 33 4.82 -4.98 10.80
C TYR A 33 4.60 -3.58 11.35
N ASP A 34 4.37 -3.47 12.65
CA ASP A 34 4.45 -2.20 13.37
C ASP A 34 5.92 -1.80 13.63
N SER A 35 6.14 -0.72 14.37
CA SER A 35 7.46 -0.25 14.79
C SER A 35 8.18 -1.15 15.79
N GLU A 36 7.49 -2.10 16.41
CA GLU A 36 8.01 -3.03 17.42
C GLU A 36 8.29 -4.42 16.82
N ASP A 37 8.27 -4.56 15.49
CA ASP A 37 8.43 -5.81 14.74
C ASP A 37 7.32 -6.85 14.99
N ASN A 38 6.16 -6.44 15.51
CA ASN A 38 4.99 -7.31 15.60
C ASN A 38 4.34 -7.44 14.22
N LEU A 39 4.01 -8.68 13.82
CA LEU A 39 3.24 -8.91 12.59
C LEU A 39 1.80 -8.45 12.82
N VAL A 40 1.36 -7.45 12.06
CA VAL A 40 0.01 -6.89 12.17
C VAL A 40 -0.87 -7.26 10.98
N LEU A 41 -0.29 -7.45 9.78
CA LEU A 41 -1.01 -7.89 8.59
C LEU A 41 -0.15 -8.76 7.65
N PHE A 42 -0.82 -9.60 6.86
CA PHE A 42 -0.22 -10.54 5.93
C PHE A 42 -1.04 -10.72 4.66
N SER A 43 -0.38 -10.98 3.52
CA SER A 43 -1.05 -11.44 2.29
C SER A 43 -0.17 -12.40 1.49
N SER A 44 -0.74 -13.47 0.91
CA SER A 44 -0.03 -14.51 0.14
C SER A 44 -0.49 -14.65 -1.31
N GLN A 45 0.40 -14.87 -2.30
CA GLN A 45 0.07 -14.89 -3.75
C GLN A 45 -1.07 -15.83 -4.18
N LYS A 46 -1.41 -16.88 -3.42
CA LYS A 46 -2.62 -17.68 -3.72
C LYS A 46 -3.90 -16.85 -3.56
N ALA A 47 -3.91 -15.86 -2.66
CA ALA A 47 -4.91 -14.80 -2.58
C ALA A 47 -4.73 -13.71 -3.66
N PHE A 48 -3.55 -13.55 -4.27
CA PHE A 48 -3.30 -12.60 -5.38
C PHE A 48 -3.47 -13.20 -6.78
N LYS A 49 -3.93 -14.45 -6.92
CA LYS A 49 -3.96 -15.13 -8.23
C LYS A 49 -4.79 -14.37 -9.27
N LEU A 50 -5.76 -13.59 -8.81
CA LEU A 50 -6.25 -12.43 -9.55
C LEU A 50 -5.57 -11.20 -8.94
N LYS A 51 -4.66 -10.55 -9.67
CA LYS A 51 -3.98 -9.29 -9.28
C LYS A 51 -4.94 -8.08 -9.17
N GLU A 52 -6.22 -8.40 -9.07
CA GLU A 52 -7.43 -7.60 -9.04
C GLU A 52 -8.17 -7.79 -7.70
N ASP A 53 -7.75 -8.72 -6.83
CA ASP A 53 -8.38 -8.95 -5.52
C ASP A 53 -7.26 -9.30 -4.53
N ILE A 54 -6.77 -8.32 -3.77
CA ILE A 54 -5.72 -8.50 -2.77
C ILE A 54 -6.40 -8.60 -1.41
N ARG A 55 -6.33 -9.78 -0.80
CA ARG A 55 -6.86 -10.04 0.54
C ARG A 55 -5.76 -9.96 1.57
N VAL A 56 -6.03 -9.25 2.65
CA VAL A 56 -5.09 -9.00 3.74
C VAL A 56 -5.66 -9.59 5.02
N PHE A 57 -4.84 -10.36 5.72
CA PHE A 57 -5.20 -11.13 6.90
C PHE A 57 -4.40 -10.65 8.10
N SER A 58 -4.82 -11.02 9.32
CA SER A 58 -4.04 -10.75 10.55
C SER A 58 -2.67 -11.41 10.54
N ASP A 59 -2.56 -12.60 9.95
CA ASP A 59 -1.36 -13.43 10.02
C ASP A 59 -1.33 -14.49 8.90
N GLU A 60 -0.30 -15.33 8.94
CA GLU A 60 -0.04 -16.37 7.94
C GLU A 60 -1.08 -17.51 7.90
N SER A 61 -1.92 -17.67 8.94
CA SER A 61 -3.00 -18.68 8.95
C SER A 61 -4.12 -18.34 7.96
N MET A 62 -4.23 -17.07 7.58
CA MET A 62 -5.29 -16.54 6.71
C MET A 62 -6.72 -16.81 7.25
N SER A 63 -6.86 -16.96 8.58
CA SER A 63 -8.14 -17.26 9.23
C SER A 63 -8.99 -16.01 9.51
N SER A 64 -8.37 -14.85 9.66
CA SER A 64 -9.03 -13.57 9.90
C SER A 64 -8.65 -12.57 8.80
N GLU A 65 -9.57 -12.37 7.85
CA GLU A 65 -9.46 -11.34 6.81
C GLU A 65 -9.78 -9.97 7.41
N ARG A 66 -8.96 -8.97 7.10
CA ARG A 66 -9.07 -7.60 7.65
C ARG A 66 -9.41 -6.57 6.58
N LEU A 67 -8.74 -6.67 5.43
CA LEU A 67 -8.86 -5.70 4.35
C LEU A 67 -8.88 -6.38 2.99
N VAL A 68 -9.68 -5.85 2.08
CA VAL A 68 -9.65 -6.22 0.66
C VAL A 68 -9.32 -5.00 -0.19
N VAL A 69 -8.31 -5.11 -1.05
CA VAL A 69 -7.97 -4.12 -2.07
C VAL A 69 -8.23 -4.72 -3.44
N LYS A 70 -9.33 -4.33 -4.08
CA LYS A 70 -9.83 -4.99 -5.31
C LYS A 70 -9.99 -4.02 -6.48
N ALA A 71 -9.54 -4.42 -7.66
CA ALA A 71 -9.73 -3.67 -8.88
C ALA A 71 -11.22 -3.63 -9.28
N ARG A 72 -11.66 -2.51 -9.84
CA ARG A 72 -12.92 -2.43 -10.57
C ARG A 72 -12.77 -3.17 -11.90
N LYS A 73 -13.86 -3.79 -12.39
CA LYS A 73 -13.86 -4.68 -13.58
C LYS A 73 -12.97 -4.18 -14.72
N VAL A 74 -12.32 -5.11 -15.44
CA VAL A 74 -11.39 -4.91 -16.59
C VAL A 74 -11.90 -3.99 -17.71
N ILE A 75 -13.22 -3.77 -17.82
CA ILE A 75 -13.82 -2.86 -18.83
C ILE A 75 -13.53 -1.39 -18.48
N ASP A 76 -13.16 -1.11 -17.23
CA ASP A 76 -12.84 0.21 -16.71
C ASP A 76 -11.35 0.48 -16.97
N PHE A 77 -11.05 1.17 -18.08
CA PHE A 77 -9.71 1.67 -18.45
C PHE A 77 -9.10 2.64 -17.40
N SER A 78 -9.76 2.84 -16.25
CA SER A 78 -9.42 3.78 -15.19
C SER A 78 -8.43 3.23 -14.14
N GLY A 79 -8.19 1.92 -14.10
CA GLY A 79 -7.21 1.32 -13.18
C GLY A 79 -7.49 1.68 -11.71
N ALA A 80 -8.77 1.59 -11.30
CA ALA A 80 -9.22 1.91 -9.94
C ALA A 80 -9.28 0.67 -9.04
N TYR A 81 -8.90 0.84 -7.77
CA TYR A 81 -8.89 -0.19 -6.73
C TYR A 81 -9.71 0.27 -5.53
N ASP A 82 -10.79 -0.44 -5.22
CA ASP A 82 -11.59 -0.23 -4.02
C ASP A 82 -10.89 -0.81 -2.80
N VAL A 83 -10.99 -0.10 -1.68
CA VAL A 83 -10.53 -0.53 -0.37
C VAL A 83 -11.76 -0.83 0.48
N VAL A 84 -11.87 -2.07 0.95
CA VAL A 84 -13.04 -2.58 1.65
C VAL A 84 -12.63 -3.18 2.99
N ASP A 85 -13.31 -2.76 4.05
CA ASP A 85 -13.20 -3.37 5.37
C ASP A 85 -13.87 -4.75 5.33
N SER A 86 -13.13 -5.80 5.70
CA SER A 86 -13.61 -7.18 5.52
C SER A 86 -14.63 -7.61 6.57
N GLU A 87 -14.59 -6.96 7.75
CA GLU A 87 -15.49 -7.27 8.85
C GLU A 87 -16.89 -6.69 8.60
N SER A 88 -16.98 -5.42 8.22
CA SER A 88 -18.25 -4.75 7.93
C SER A 88 -18.73 -4.91 6.47
N GLY A 89 -17.81 -5.17 5.54
CA GLY A 89 -18.08 -5.10 4.09
C GLY A 89 -18.17 -3.67 3.55
N GLU A 90 -17.89 -2.66 4.37
CA GLU A 90 -17.95 -1.25 3.99
C GLU A 90 -16.80 -0.87 3.03
N LYS A 91 -17.12 -0.10 1.99
CA LYS A 91 -16.11 0.55 1.16
C LYS A 91 -15.56 1.77 1.90
N LEU A 92 -14.28 1.71 2.25
CA LEU A 92 -13.58 2.80 2.93
C LEU A 92 -13.15 3.91 1.96
N GLY A 93 -12.89 3.55 0.71
CA GLY A 93 -12.44 4.47 -0.33
C GLY A 93 -11.95 3.73 -1.56
N ALA A 94 -11.26 4.44 -2.46
CA ALA A 94 -10.62 3.83 -3.61
C ALA A 94 -9.38 4.60 -4.06
N PHE A 95 -8.44 3.90 -4.71
CA PHE A 95 -7.32 4.51 -5.41
C PHE A 95 -7.52 4.38 -6.91
N ARG A 96 -7.63 5.50 -7.62
CA ARG A 96 -7.77 5.54 -9.07
C ARG A 96 -6.49 6.02 -9.72
N ARG A 97 -5.94 5.26 -10.66
CA ARG A 97 -4.77 5.71 -11.42
C ARG A 97 -5.15 6.87 -12.34
N LYS A 98 -4.38 7.96 -12.28
CA LYS A 98 -4.57 9.10 -13.18
C LYS A 98 -3.63 8.98 -14.37
N GLY A 99 -4.13 8.40 -15.48
CA GLY A 99 -3.55 8.60 -16.80
C GLY A 99 -3.30 7.33 -17.64
N LEU A 100 -3.64 7.43 -18.93
CA LEU A 100 -3.24 6.50 -20.01
C LEU A 100 -2.06 7.04 -20.85
N LYS A 101 -1.44 8.16 -20.46
CA LYS A 101 -0.55 8.95 -21.35
C LYS A 101 0.82 9.35 -20.81
N SER A 102 1.13 9.18 -19.52
CA SER A 102 2.43 9.61 -19.01
C SER A 102 3.35 8.42 -18.79
N ILE A 103 4.32 8.30 -19.68
CA ILE A 103 5.47 7.41 -19.54
C ILE A 103 6.28 7.77 -18.27
N LEU A 104 6.01 8.87 -17.55
CA LEU A 104 6.96 9.46 -16.59
C LEU A 104 6.54 9.52 -15.12
N LYS A 105 5.25 9.45 -14.74
CA LYS A 105 4.83 9.47 -13.31
C LYS A 105 3.51 8.75 -13.09
N ASP A 106 3.51 7.77 -12.20
CA ASP A 106 2.29 7.13 -11.69
C ASP A 106 1.72 7.97 -10.55
N THR A 107 0.67 8.73 -10.85
CA THR A 107 -0.12 9.44 -9.84
C THR A 107 -1.43 8.70 -9.63
N TRP A 108 -1.80 8.52 -8.37
CA TRP A 108 -3.06 7.94 -7.95
C TRP A 108 -3.91 9.01 -7.27
N GLU A 109 -5.20 9.03 -7.54
CA GLU A 109 -6.18 9.80 -6.80
C GLU A 109 -6.76 8.90 -5.70
N LEU A 110 -6.75 9.40 -4.46
CA LEU A 110 -7.54 8.82 -3.38
C LEU A 110 -8.97 9.36 -3.50
N LEU A 111 -9.93 8.45 -3.53
CA LEU A 111 -11.36 8.72 -3.55
C LEU A 111 -11.98 8.32 -2.21
N ASP A 112 -12.95 9.10 -1.76
CA ASP A 112 -13.79 8.74 -0.60
C ASP A 112 -14.73 7.56 -0.93
N ASN A 113 -15.56 7.16 0.05
CA ASN A 113 -16.55 6.10 -0.12
C ASN A 113 -17.57 6.39 -1.24
N ASN A 114 -17.86 7.66 -1.51
CA ASN A 114 -18.77 8.16 -2.54
C ASN A 114 -18.09 8.44 -3.89
N ASP A 115 -16.82 8.07 -4.06
CA ASP A 115 -16.01 8.30 -5.27
C ASP A 115 -15.62 9.77 -5.57
N ASN A 116 -15.73 10.66 -4.58
CA ASN A 116 -15.20 12.01 -4.71
C ASN A 116 -13.67 11.99 -4.49
N PRO A 117 -12.88 12.66 -5.33
CA PRO A 117 -11.44 12.81 -5.10
C PRO A 117 -11.18 13.63 -3.84
N VAL A 118 -10.41 13.07 -2.90
CA VAL A 118 -10.04 13.70 -1.63
C VAL A 118 -8.54 13.81 -1.43
N GLY A 119 -7.74 13.07 -2.20
CA GLY A 119 -6.29 13.09 -2.05
C GLY A 119 -5.53 12.59 -3.27
N LYS A 120 -4.20 12.64 -3.16
CA LYS A 120 -3.28 12.21 -4.21
C LYS A 120 -2.12 11.43 -3.61
N LEU A 121 -1.86 10.26 -4.16
CA LEU A 121 -0.66 9.48 -3.90
C LEU A 121 0.30 9.62 -5.09
N GLN A 122 1.51 10.11 -4.83
CA GLN A 122 2.48 10.42 -5.88
C GLN A 122 3.91 10.25 -5.39
N GLU A 123 4.83 10.06 -6.35
CA GLU A 123 6.26 9.94 -6.08
C GLU A 123 6.88 11.30 -5.74
N ASP A 124 7.71 11.35 -4.69
CA ASP A 124 8.35 12.58 -4.20
C ASP A 124 9.48 13.05 -5.14
N SER A 125 10.07 12.12 -5.90
CA SER A 125 11.38 12.33 -6.53
C SER A 125 11.31 12.36 -8.06
N GLY A 126 10.53 13.28 -8.62
CA GLY A 126 10.30 13.36 -10.06
C GLY A 126 11.56 13.44 -10.95
N CYS A 127 12.64 14.09 -10.48
CA CYS A 127 13.92 14.11 -11.20
C CYS A 127 14.71 12.80 -11.01
N MET A 128 14.63 12.18 -9.82
CA MET A 128 15.26 10.89 -9.55
C MET A 128 14.59 9.75 -10.31
N ALA A 129 13.32 9.89 -10.70
CA ALA A 129 12.61 8.93 -11.53
C ALA A 129 13.30 8.77 -12.90
N LEU A 130 13.79 9.87 -13.46
CA LEU A 130 14.58 9.85 -14.70
C LEU A 130 15.94 9.19 -14.49
N VAL A 131 16.63 9.48 -13.38
CA VAL A 131 17.93 8.86 -13.05
C VAL A 131 17.79 7.35 -12.83
N ARG A 132 16.75 6.90 -12.12
CA ARG A 132 16.42 5.48 -11.96
C ARG A 132 16.27 4.77 -13.30
N ARG A 133 15.55 5.42 -14.21
CA ARG A 133 15.19 4.85 -15.50
C ARG A 133 16.32 4.83 -16.53
N PHE A 134 17.12 5.90 -16.58
CA PHE A 134 18.14 6.10 -17.61
C PHE A 134 19.59 5.95 -17.09
N GLY A 135 19.78 5.86 -15.78
CA GLY A 135 21.10 5.71 -15.13
C GLY A 135 21.67 4.28 -15.13
N GLY A 136 21.10 3.36 -15.90
CA GLY A 136 21.56 1.96 -15.98
C GLY A 136 21.37 1.18 -14.68
N GLY A 137 22.19 0.14 -14.47
CA GLY A 137 22.06 -0.76 -13.32
C GLY A 137 22.21 -0.09 -11.94
N LEU A 138 22.94 1.03 -11.85
CA LEU A 138 23.04 1.83 -10.63
C LEU A 138 21.76 2.63 -10.36
N GLY A 139 21.09 3.10 -11.41
CA GLY A 139 19.79 3.76 -11.31
C GLY A 139 18.73 2.86 -10.69
N ALA A 140 18.68 1.58 -11.07
CA ALA A 140 17.71 0.61 -10.56
C ALA A 140 17.80 0.36 -9.04
N MET A 141 18.91 0.74 -8.39
CA MET A 141 19.09 0.57 -6.95
C MET A 141 18.68 1.79 -6.13
N ILE A 142 18.33 2.92 -6.77
CA ILE A 142 17.94 4.13 -6.04
C ILE A 142 16.57 3.91 -5.40
N PRO A 143 16.44 4.07 -4.08
CA PRO A 143 15.15 3.91 -3.41
C PRO A 143 14.10 4.90 -3.94
N GLN A 144 12.85 4.47 -3.91
CA GLN A 144 11.70 5.33 -4.21
C GLN A 144 11.05 5.81 -2.91
N SER A 145 10.54 7.04 -2.96
CA SER A 145 9.70 7.59 -1.90
C SER A 145 8.44 8.18 -2.53
N PHE A 146 7.31 7.92 -1.89
CA PHE A 146 5.99 8.43 -2.26
C PHE A 146 5.36 9.13 -1.06
N PHE A 147 4.33 9.91 -1.33
CA PHE A 147 3.50 10.46 -0.28
C PHE A 147 2.04 10.51 -0.69
N LEU A 148 1.16 10.34 0.30
CA LEU A 148 -0.26 10.62 0.19
C LEU A 148 -0.53 12.01 0.76
N GLU A 149 -1.14 12.86 -0.05
CA GLU A 149 -1.56 14.22 0.30
C GLU A 149 -3.09 14.30 0.28
N ILE A 150 -3.67 14.94 1.30
CA ILE A 150 -5.10 15.24 1.43
C ILE A 150 -5.20 16.72 1.78
N ASP A 151 -6.00 17.47 1.02
CA ASP A 151 -6.17 18.93 1.18
C ASP A 151 -4.85 19.72 1.27
N GLY A 152 -3.85 19.35 0.47
CA GLY A 152 -2.53 20.00 0.46
C GLY A 152 -1.65 19.69 1.66
N LYS A 153 -2.10 18.80 2.56
CA LYS A 153 -1.32 18.32 3.71
C LYS A 153 -0.83 16.91 3.43
N ARG A 154 0.46 16.68 3.68
CA ARG A 154 1.02 15.32 3.66
C ARG A 154 0.38 14.53 4.81
N ALA A 155 -0.25 13.41 4.47
CA ALA A 155 -0.93 12.53 5.41
C ALA A 155 -0.10 11.27 5.69
N VAL A 156 0.61 10.77 4.68
CA VAL A 156 1.45 9.57 4.79
C VAL A 156 2.70 9.72 3.94
N SER A 157 3.82 9.29 4.49
CA SER A 157 5.10 9.14 3.79
C SER A 157 5.39 7.65 3.59
N TYR A 158 5.70 7.24 2.36
CA TYR A 158 6.11 5.88 2.00
C TYR A 158 7.55 5.91 1.52
N SER A 159 8.46 5.19 2.15
CA SER A 159 9.88 5.21 1.79
C SER A 159 10.44 3.82 1.64
N GLN A 160 10.93 3.49 0.46
CA GLN A 160 11.62 2.24 0.24
C GLN A 160 12.96 2.26 0.98
N GLN A 161 13.25 1.19 1.71
CA GLN A 161 14.58 1.00 2.29
C GLN A 161 15.53 0.45 1.22
N PHE A 162 16.75 0.99 1.17
CA PHE A 162 17.78 0.47 0.28
C PHE A 162 18.19 -0.95 0.71
N ASN A 163 17.76 -1.96 -0.04
CA ASN A 163 18.16 -3.35 0.18
C ASN A 163 18.14 -4.14 -1.14
N PRO A 164 19.28 -4.69 -1.59
CA PRO A 164 19.37 -5.36 -2.89
C PRO A 164 18.73 -6.76 -2.91
N PHE A 165 18.32 -7.31 -1.77
CA PHE A 165 17.80 -8.68 -1.65
C PHE A 165 16.32 -8.74 -1.24
N VAL A 166 15.86 -7.77 -0.45
CA VAL A 166 14.52 -7.76 0.14
C VAL A 166 13.89 -6.39 -0.06
N PHE A 167 12.76 -6.35 -0.76
CA PHE A 167 11.98 -5.13 -0.79
C PHE A 167 11.37 -4.86 0.59
N LYS A 168 11.68 -3.70 1.15
CA LYS A 168 11.06 -3.13 2.34
C LYS A 168 10.63 -1.70 2.07
N MET A 169 9.46 -1.33 2.57
CA MET A 169 8.98 0.05 2.50
C MET A 169 8.38 0.46 3.84
N ASP A 170 8.85 1.57 4.37
CA ASP A 170 8.31 2.20 5.56
C ASP A 170 7.04 2.97 5.20
N VAL A 171 6.06 2.96 6.10
CA VAL A 171 4.79 3.66 5.99
C VAL A 171 4.62 4.46 7.27
N ASN A 172 4.67 5.78 7.15
CA ASN A 172 4.58 6.69 8.30
C ASN A 172 3.40 7.62 8.11
N LEU A 173 2.41 7.51 8.99
CA LEU A 173 1.33 8.49 9.11
C LEU A 173 1.93 9.76 9.74
N GLU A 174 1.65 10.91 9.13
CA GLU A 174 2.10 12.19 9.67
C GLU A 174 1.33 12.52 10.95
N LYS A 175 1.91 13.35 11.83
CA LYS A 175 1.27 13.73 13.09
C LYS A 175 -0.11 14.36 12.84
N GLY A 176 -1.14 13.79 13.45
CA GLY A 176 -2.54 14.24 13.29
C GLY A 176 -3.23 13.71 12.04
N ALA A 177 -2.56 12.91 11.20
CA ALA A 177 -3.17 12.33 9.99
C ALA A 177 -4.43 11.51 10.31
N ARG A 178 -4.45 10.79 11.44
CA ARG A 178 -5.58 9.98 11.88
C ARG A 178 -6.88 10.77 12.10
N GLU A 179 -6.81 12.09 12.24
CA GLU A 179 -7.99 12.95 12.39
C GLU A 179 -8.77 13.08 11.07
N PHE A 180 -8.12 12.85 9.93
CA PHE A 180 -8.70 13.06 8.59
C PHE A 180 -8.39 11.94 7.59
N LEU A 181 -7.65 10.90 8.00
CA LEU A 181 -7.34 9.73 7.18
C LEU A 181 -7.53 8.46 8.01
N ASP A 182 -8.35 7.55 7.48
CA ASP A 182 -8.43 6.19 7.98
C ASP A 182 -7.08 5.46 7.77
N PRO A 183 -6.43 4.91 8.82
CA PRO A 183 -5.17 4.18 8.69
C PRO A 183 -5.22 3.00 7.70
N ARG A 184 -6.40 2.39 7.50
CA ARG A 184 -6.60 1.32 6.51
C ARG A 184 -6.38 1.82 5.08
N LEU A 185 -6.73 3.07 4.79
CA LEU A 185 -6.44 3.70 3.49
C LEU A 185 -4.95 4.00 3.32
N ALA A 186 -4.24 4.36 4.39
CA ALA A 186 -2.77 4.49 4.36
C ALA A 186 -2.09 3.16 4.01
N LEU A 187 -2.49 2.08 4.71
CA LEU A 187 -1.98 0.73 4.45
C LEU A 187 -2.35 0.22 3.06
N ALA A 188 -3.56 0.49 2.58
CA ALA A 188 -3.97 0.16 1.21
C ALA A 188 -3.11 0.86 0.15
N GLY A 189 -2.76 2.13 0.38
CA GLY A 189 -1.83 2.88 -0.48
C GLY A 189 -0.47 2.18 -0.56
N ALA A 190 0.09 1.77 0.59
CA ALA A 190 1.33 1.01 0.63
C ALA A 190 1.23 -0.33 -0.11
N ILE A 191 0.15 -1.08 0.11
CA ILE A 191 -0.09 -2.36 -0.57
C ILE A 191 -0.13 -2.18 -2.08
N LEU A 192 -0.83 -1.16 -2.58
CA LEU A 192 -0.91 -0.87 -4.01
C LEU A 192 0.46 -0.56 -4.60
N LEU A 193 1.27 0.28 -3.93
CA LEU A 193 2.64 0.55 -4.36
C LEU A 193 3.46 -0.74 -4.46
N VAL A 194 3.40 -1.62 -3.45
CA VAL A 194 4.14 -2.90 -3.47
C VAL A 194 3.67 -3.83 -4.60
N VAL A 195 2.36 -3.90 -4.85
CA VAL A 195 1.81 -4.77 -5.91
C VAL A 195 2.08 -4.22 -7.31
N VAL A 196 2.04 -2.90 -7.49
CA VAL A 196 2.22 -2.24 -8.78
C VAL A 196 3.70 -2.11 -9.15
N GLU A 197 4.59 -1.72 -8.22
CA GLU A 197 6.04 -1.68 -8.46
C GLU A 197 6.60 -3.07 -8.78
N GLY A 198 6.01 -4.12 -8.20
CA GLY A 198 6.32 -5.51 -8.57
C GLY A 198 5.97 -5.89 -10.02
N ARG A 199 5.39 -4.97 -10.82
CA ARG A 199 5.12 -5.13 -12.26
C ARG A 199 6.18 -4.48 -13.16
N GLN A 200 7.04 -3.58 -12.62
CA GLN A 200 7.98 -2.78 -13.42
C GLN A 200 9.41 -3.35 -13.46
N GLY A 201 9.69 -4.41 -12.68
CA GLY A 201 10.96 -5.14 -12.67
C GLY A 201 10.84 -6.59 -13.12
#